data_AF-A0A0G4FDF6-F1
#
_entry.id   AF-A0A0G4FDF6-F1
#
_cell.length_a   1.000
_cell.length_b   1.000
_cell.length_c   1.000
_cell.angle_alpha   90.00
_cell.angle_beta   90.00
_cell.angle_gamma   90.00
#
_symmetry.space_group_name_H-M   'P 1'
#
loop_
_entity.id
_entity.type
_entity.pdbx_description
1 polymer ?
#
loop_
_entity_poly.entity_id
_entity_poly.type
_entity_poly.pdbx_seq_one_letter_code
_entity_poly.pdbx_strand_id
1 'polypeptide(L)'
;MGNQCSFPAQQCLHRGGVWPLPPTNEHQIDISEWADMDRKLIRPSVQGGAVNMSSTGATDDSSHFNIHDARRGDQWLSANHSYLVAEAGVYNEVENHKLDNGAFYSGQMRNDQPHGRGEQVWKDGTSYVGDWREGKAEGQGHLTKKDGTSYKGEWRDGRKHGPGVERLPDGSYYEGHFVEGKKQGKGTFRWEGGATYEGSFYEDNLHGHGRFKWPDGREYSGQWKRNRMDGQGKFTWADGKVYEGEYKSDKKHGAGRFSWPDGSEVRGNWVNGKQEGKGWHKGQDGVVKEGMWENGQVVKWIAV
;
A
#
# COMPACT_ATOMS: atom_id res chain seq x y z
N MET A 1 21.42 -80.52 14.56
CA MET A 1 21.53 -80.30 13.09
C MET A 1 22.17 -78.93 12.91
N GLY A 2 23.37 -78.72 12.42
CA GLY A 2 24.53 -79.56 12.11
C GLY A 2 25.78 -78.71 12.37
N ASN A 3 26.88 -79.39 12.66
CA ASN A 3 28.18 -78.85 13.06
C ASN A 3 28.85 -77.98 11.99
N GLN A 4 29.73 -77.05 12.40
CA GLN A 4 31.18 -77.21 12.18
C GLN A 4 31.97 -76.06 12.83
N CYS A 5 32.83 -76.44 13.79
CA CYS A 5 33.96 -75.66 14.27
C CYS A 5 35.09 -75.68 13.24
N SER A 6 35.88 -74.61 13.14
CA SER A 6 37.30 -74.62 12.76
C SER A 6 37.95 -73.27 13.07
N PHE A 7 38.90 -73.25 14.01
CA PHE A 7 39.93 -72.20 14.20
C PHE A 7 41.29 -72.89 13.90
N PRO A 8 42.37 -72.21 13.41
CA PRO A 8 43.20 -71.34 14.27
C PRO A 8 43.99 -70.18 13.58
N ALA A 9 44.59 -69.31 14.43
CA ALA A 9 45.86 -68.54 14.35
C ALA A 9 46.42 -68.10 12.96
N GLN A 10 46.96 -66.89 12.69
CA GLN A 10 47.90 -66.08 13.48
C GLN A 10 48.23 -64.75 12.73
N GLN A 11 48.43 -63.67 13.51
CA GLN A 11 49.35 -62.52 13.34
C GLN A 11 49.26 -61.57 12.10
N CYS A 12 48.93 -60.29 12.36
CA CYS A 12 49.92 -59.18 12.35
C CYS A 12 49.33 -57.82 12.82
N LEU A 13 49.74 -57.42 14.03
CA LEU A 13 50.22 -56.10 14.51
C LEU A 13 49.43 -54.78 14.25
N HIS A 14 49.05 -54.18 15.38
CA HIS A 14 49.02 -52.76 15.80
C HIS A 14 47.99 -51.74 15.24
N ARG A 15 46.94 -51.56 16.09
CA ARG A 15 46.39 -50.31 16.67
C ARG A 15 46.29 -49.03 15.83
N GLY A 16 45.04 -48.60 15.63
CA GLY A 16 44.66 -47.19 15.44
C GLY A 16 43.24 -47.04 14.91
N GLY A 17 42.24 -47.00 15.79
CA GLY A 17 40.84 -46.89 15.39
C GLY A 17 40.48 -45.52 14.82
N VAL A 18 39.69 -45.51 13.75
CA VAL A 18 38.80 -44.40 13.38
C VAL A 18 37.51 -45.04 12.85
N TRP A 19 36.41 -44.80 13.55
CA TRP A 19 35.07 -45.12 13.09
C TRP A 19 34.76 -44.28 11.85
N PRO A 20 34.12 -44.83 10.80
CA PRO A 20 33.63 -43.99 9.71
C PRO A 20 32.59 -43.01 10.27
N LEU A 21 32.88 -41.71 10.15
CA LEU A 21 31.90 -40.66 10.43
C LEU A 21 30.69 -40.90 9.51
N PRO A 22 29.45 -40.78 10.02
CA PRO A 22 28.28 -40.79 9.16
C PRO A 22 28.35 -39.61 8.19
N PRO A 23 27.78 -39.73 6.98
CA PRO A 23 27.74 -38.65 6.02
C PRO A 23 27.11 -37.42 6.68
N THR A 24 27.85 -36.33 6.74
CA THR A 24 27.29 -35.02 7.11
C THR A 24 26.23 -34.69 6.07
N ASN A 25 24.98 -34.57 6.51
CA ASN A 25 23.91 -33.96 5.73
C ASN A 25 24.29 -32.50 5.43
N GLU A 26 25.13 -32.29 4.42
CA GLU A 26 25.22 -31.02 3.73
C GLU A 26 23.92 -30.90 2.93
N HIS A 27 22.89 -30.33 3.57
CA HIS A 27 21.77 -29.79 2.84
C HIS A 27 22.34 -28.77 1.85
N GLN A 28 22.38 -29.12 0.57
CA GLN A 28 22.49 -28.14 -0.50
C GLN A 28 21.42 -27.09 -0.21
N ILE A 29 21.86 -25.88 0.13
CA ILE A 29 20.96 -24.75 0.33
C ILE A 29 20.50 -24.35 -1.07
N ASP A 30 19.45 -25.02 -1.55
CA ASP A 30 18.81 -24.66 -2.81
C ASP A 30 17.88 -23.47 -2.54
N ILE A 31 18.35 -22.32 -2.99
CA ILE A 31 17.68 -21.04 -2.83
C ILE A 31 16.91 -20.63 -4.08
N SER A 32 16.86 -21.53 -5.08
CA SER A 32 16.12 -21.31 -6.33
C SER A 32 14.61 -21.19 -6.11
N GLU A 33 14.05 -21.87 -5.10
CA GLU A 33 12.66 -21.68 -4.66
C GLU A 33 12.41 -20.26 -4.09
N TRP A 34 13.44 -19.50 -3.72
CA TRP A 34 13.35 -18.21 -3.02
C TRP A 34 13.20 -17.01 -3.99
N ALA A 35 13.12 -17.29 -5.29
CA ALA A 35 12.87 -16.33 -6.37
C ALA A 35 11.40 -16.28 -6.82
N ASP A 36 10.61 -17.34 -6.56
CA ASP A 36 9.29 -17.52 -7.17
C ASP A 36 8.10 -17.13 -6.28
N MET A 37 8.35 -16.72 -5.03
CA MET A 37 7.29 -16.23 -4.14
C MET A 37 6.73 -14.84 -4.54
N ASP A 38 7.34 -14.16 -5.51
CA ASP A 38 7.00 -12.79 -5.94
C ASP A 38 5.80 -12.71 -6.93
N ARG A 39 5.30 -13.84 -7.45
CA ARG A 39 4.24 -13.86 -8.49
C ARG A 39 2.83 -13.56 -8.01
N LYS A 40 2.56 -13.51 -6.70
CA LYS A 40 1.22 -13.26 -6.13
C LYS A 40 1.17 -12.01 -5.25
N LEU A 41 1.91 -10.97 -5.59
CA LEU A 41 1.61 -9.62 -5.12
C LEU A 41 0.45 -9.05 -5.97
N ILE A 42 -0.71 -9.71 -5.94
CA ILE A 42 -1.93 -9.14 -6.51
C ILE A 42 -2.27 -7.95 -5.62
N ARG A 43 -2.02 -6.74 -6.14
CA ARG A 43 -2.45 -5.49 -5.50
C ARG A 43 -3.73 -5.06 -6.19
N PRO A 44 -4.83 -4.84 -5.45
CA PRO A 44 -6.01 -4.25 -6.06
C PRO A 44 -5.66 -2.85 -6.59
N SER A 45 -6.26 -2.48 -7.71
CA SER A 45 -6.04 -1.17 -8.33
C SER A 45 -6.40 -0.05 -7.35
N VAL A 46 -5.62 1.03 -7.35
CA VAL A 46 -5.92 2.26 -6.59
C VAL A 46 -6.78 3.23 -7.43
N GLN A 47 -7.09 2.85 -8.68
CA GLN A 47 -7.81 3.70 -9.63
C GLN A 47 -9.25 3.91 -9.18
N GLY A 48 -9.50 5.06 -8.56
CA GLY A 48 -10.81 5.69 -8.53
C GLY A 48 -10.92 6.62 -9.74
N GLY A 49 -12.02 6.53 -10.49
CA GLY A 49 -12.25 7.43 -11.63
C GLY A 49 -12.33 8.89 -11.18
N ALA A 50 -11.55 9.76 -11.83
CA ALA A 50 -11.71 11.20 -11.70
C ALA A 50 -13.08 11.62 -12.24
N VAL A 51 -13.76 12.51 -11.52
CA VAL A 51 -15.01 13.12 -12.00
C VAL A 51 -14.82 14.62 -11.95
N ASN A 52 -14.87 15.25 -13.12
CA ASN A 52 -14.96 16.70 -13.23
C ASN A 52 -16.42 17.09 -13.01
N MET A 53 -16.76 17.66 -11.85
CA MET A 53 -18.06 18.30 -11.65
C MET A 53 -17.93 19.78 -12.04
N SER A 54 -17.76 20.04 -13.34
CA SER A 54 -17.70 21.40 -13.87
C SER A 54 -18.96 21.73 -14.68
N SER A 55 -19.69 22.78 -14.31
CA SER A 55 -20.12 23.74 -15.33
C SER A 55 -18.89 24.58 -15.70
N THR A 56 -18.73 24.86 -16.98
CA THR A 56 -17.49 25.37 -17.60
C THR A 56 -16.93 26.65 -16.96
N GLY A 57 -15.60 26.69 -16.75
CA GLY A 57 -14.77 27.91 -16.72
C GLY A 57 -14.05 28.23 -15.39
N ALA A 58 -12.70 28.17 -15.38
CA ALA A 58 -11.64 28.93 -14.64
C ALA A 58 -11.83 29.37 -13.15
N THR A 59 -10.86 29.59 -12.26
CA THR A 59 -9.39 29.39 -12.10
C THR A 59 -9.05 29.64 -10.61
N ASP A 60 -8.20 28.78 -10.03
CA ASP A 60 -7.19 28.91 -8.95
C ASP A 60 -7.26 30.06 -7.92
N ASP A 61 -7.31 29.72 -6.61
CA ASP A 61 -6.31 30.13 -5.59
C ASP A 61 -6.46 29.27 -4.32
N SER A 62 -5.40 29.24 -3.49
CA SER A 62 -5.12 28.27 -2.44
C SER A 62 -4.96 28.91 -1.06
N SER A 63 -5.45 28.24 -0.01
CA SER A 63 -4.96 28.46 1.36
C SER A 63 -5.14 27.21 2.23
N HIS A 64 -4.07 26.84 2.94
CA HIS A 64 -3.93 25.69 3.84
C HIS A 64 -4.53 25.95 5.23
N PHE A 65 -5.15 24.95 5.87
CA PHE A 65 -5.26 24.87 7.33
C PHE A 65 -5.31 23.41 7.85
N ASN A 66 -4.80 23.23 9.08
CA ASN A 66 -4.49 21.94 9.72
C ASN A 66 -5.70 21.26 10.37
N ILE A 67 -5.66 19.92 10.40
CA ILE A 67 -6.72 19.00 10.83
C ILE A 67 -6.49 18.51 12.26
N HIS A 68 -7.56 18.49 13.08
CA HIS A 68 -7.70 17.50 14.15
C HIS A 68 -9.14 16.95 14.25
N ASP A 69 -9.16 15.62 14.31
CA ASP A 69 -10.14 14.69 14.89
C ASP A 69 -11.50 14.44 14.19
N ALA A 70 -11.70 13.19 13.76
CA ALA A 70 -13.00 12.66 13.34
C ALA A 70 -13.13 11.18 13.76
N ARG A 71 -13.63 10.96 14.98
CA ARG A 71 -14.30 9.70 15.36
C ARG A 71 -15.78 9.98 15.61
N ARG A 72 -16.61 8.99 15.26
CA ARG A 72 -18.10 8.92 15.32
C ARG A 72 -18.72 9.48 14.05
N GLY A 73 -19.43 8.70 13.26
CA GLY A 73 -20.55 7.83 13.64
C GLY A 73 -21.78 8.46 13.00
N ASP A 74 -22.42 7.73 12.09
CA ASP A 74 -23.51 8.22 11.24
C ASP A 74 -24.66 8.83 12.05
N GLN A 75 -24.71 10.16 12.08
CA GLN A 75 -25.87 10.96 12.47
C GLN A 75 -25.65 12.39 11.96
N TRP A 76 -26.25 12.73 10.82
CA TRP A 76 -26.42 14.13 10.40
C TRP A 76 -27.87 14.54 10.69
N LEU A 77 -28.10 14.99 11.92
CA LEU A 77 -29.16 15.93 12.24
C LEU A 77 -28.50 17.29 12.48
N SER A 78 -29.09 18.30 11.85
CA SER A 78 -28.78 19.72 11.97
C SER A 78 -28.37 20.17 13.39
N ALA A 79 -27.18 20.76 13.55
CA ALA A 79 -26.95 21.91 14.44
C ALA A 79 -25.48 22.39 14.47
N ASN A 80 -25.29 23.65 14.08
CA ASN A 80 -24.47 24.69 14.72
C ASN A 80 -22.96 24.50 14.94
N HIS A 81 -22.15 25.16 14.11
CA HIS A 81 -21.50 26.41 14.55
C HIS A 81 -21.06 27.28 13.37
N SER A 82 -21.64 28.47 13.34
CA SER A 82 -21.33 29.62 12.48
C SER A 82 -20.00 30.24 12.84
N TYR A 83 -19.08 30.37 11.89
CA TYR A 83 -18.06 31.43 11.85
C TYR A 83 -17.48 31.54 10.43
N LEU A 84 -18.27 32.08 9.51
CA LEU A 84 -17.75 32.73 8.31
C LEU A 84 -18.60 33.97 8.09
N VAL A 85 -17.90 35.09 7.87
CA VAL A 85 -18.48 36.39 7.59
C VAL A 85 -19.46 36.22 6.43
N ALA A 86 -20.74 36.45 6.68
CA ALA A 86 -21.72 36.53 5.61
C ALA A 86 -21.26 37.65 4.69
N GLU A 87 -20.68 37.30 3.53
CA GLU A 87 -20.70 38.24 2.42
C GLU A 87 -22.15 38.62 2.23
N ALA A 88 -22.46 39.89 2.44
CA ALA A 88 -23.78 40.49 2.33
C ALA A 88 -24.25 40.52 0.87
N GLY A 89 -24.30 39.35 0.24
CA GLY A 89 -24.94 39.10 -1.04
C GLY A 89 -26.41 38.75 -0.81
N VAL A 90 -27.28 39.27 -1.67
CA VAL A 90 -28.68 38.85 -1.74
C VAL A 90 -28.68 37.43 -2.29
N TYR A 91 -28.78 36.43 -1.41
CA TYR A 91 -29.00 35.04 -1.81
C TYR A 91 -30.50 34.82 -2.01
N ASN A 92 -30.85 34.14 -3.10
CA ASN A 92 -32.18 33.58 -3.25
C ASN A 92 -32.12 32.12 -2.82
N GLU A 93 -33.01 31.71 -1.92
CA GLU A 93 -33.17 30.31 -1.57
C GLU A 93 -34.21 29.68 -2.49
N VAL A 94 -33.86 28.57 -3.12
CA VAL A 94 -34.75 27.86 -4.05
C VAL A 94 -34.96 26.42 -3.60
N GLU A 95 -36.08 25.85 -4.01
CA GLU A 95 -36.43 24.45 -3.77
C GLU A 95 -36.80 23.77 -5.08
N ASN A 96 -36.25 22.59 -5.34
CA ASN A 96 -36.50 21.79 -6.55
C ASN A 96 -36.31 22.58 -7.86
N HIS A 97 -35.37 23.54 -7.88
CA HIS A 97 -35.07 24.34 -9.04
C HIS A 97 -34.38 23.48 -10.10
N LYS A 98 -34.93 23.45 -11.32
CA LYS A 98 -34.36 22.67 -12.41
C LYS A 98 -33.28 23.48 -13.12
N LEU A 99 -32.03 23.05 -12.99
CA LEU A 99 -30.87 23.63 -13.66
C LEU A 99 -30.86 23.28 -15.16
N ASP A 100 -30.09 24.03 -15.95
CA ASP A 100 -29.93 23.82 -17.40
C ASP A 100 -29.40 22.43 -17.76
N ASN A 101 -28.56 21.85 -16.90
CA ASN A 101 -28.05 20.48 -17.04
C ASN A 101 -29.12 19.40 -16.76
N GLY A 102 -30.34 19.80 -16.39
CA GLY A 102 -31.46 18.94 -16.07
C GLY A 102 -31.43 18.31 -14.67
N ALA A 103 -30.47 18.69 -13.82
CA ALA A 103 -30.44 18.35 -12.40
C ALA A 103 -31.42 19.25 -11.62
N PHE A 104 -31.83 18.78 -10.45
CA PHE A 104 -32.61 19.57 -9.50
C PHE A 104 -31.69 20.10 -8.40
N TYR A 105 -31.90 21.35 -8.02
CA TYR A 105 -31.13 22.04 -6.98
C TYR A 105 -32.07 22.62 -5.92
N SER A 106 -31.67 22.46 -4.67
CA SER A 106 -32.32 23.07 -3.51
C SER A 106 -31.24 23.74 -2.65
N GLY A 107 -31.38 25.02 -2.37
CA GLY A 107 -30.42 25.77 -1.58
C GLY A 107 -30.23 27.20 -2.05
N GLN A 108 -29.12 27.78 -1.64
CA GLN A 108 -28.78 29.17 -1.92
C GLN A 108 -28.32 29.36 -3.38
N MET A 109 -28.76 30.45 -4.02
CA MET A 109 -28.40 30.85 -5.38
C MET A 109 -27.96 32.30 -5.43
N ARG A 110 -27.04 32.60 -6.36
CA ARG A 110 -26.57 33.94 -6.70
C ARG A 110 -26.35 34.03 -8.21
N ASN A 111 -26.92 35.03 -8.87
CA ASN A 111 -26.83 35.22 -10.32
C ASN A 111 -27.22 33.96 -11.12
N ASP A 112 -28.37 33.37 -10.78
CA ASP A 112 -28.91 32.14 -11.38
C ASP A 112 -27.98 30.91 -11.30
N GLN A 113 -27.03 30.91 -10.36
CA GLN A 113 -26.11 29.81 -10.12
C GLN A 113 -26.15 29.34 -8.66
N PRO A 114 -25.95 28.03 -8.41
CA PRO A 114 -25.68 27.52 -7.07
C PRO A 114 -24.57 28.31 -6.37
N HIS A 115 -24.82 28.75 -5.14
CA HIS A 115 -23.86 29.52 -4.35
C HIS A 115 -24.18 29.39 -2.86
N GLY A 116 -23.20 29.29 -1.98
CA GLY A 116 -23.45 29.03 -0.56
C GLY A 116 -23.82 27.56 -0.35
N ARG A 117 -24.73 27.22 0.55
CA ARG A 117 -25.11 25.82 0.82
C ARG A 117 -26.26 25.34 -0.04
N GLY A 118 -26.16 24.10 -0.51
CA GLY A 118 -27.25 23.46 -1.23
C GLY A 118 -27.01 22.01 -1.58
N GLU A 119 -28.06 21.40 -2.10
CA GLU A 119 -28.11 20.04 -2.62
C GLU A 119 -28.42 20.06 -4.11
N GLN A 120 -27.62 19.33 -4.90
CA GLN A 120 -27.92 19.03 -6.30
C GLN A 120 -28.14 17.53 -6.49
N VAL A 121 -29.22 17.16 -7.15
CA VAL A 121 -29.57 15.78 -7.51
C VAL A 121 -29.65 15.65 -9.03
N TRP A 122 -28.84 14.77 -9.58
CA TRP A 122 -28.82 14.45 -11.01
C TRP A 122 -29.83 13.35 -11.34
N LYS A 123 -30.22 13.25 -12.62
CA LYS A 123 -31.23 12.28 -13.11
C LYS A 123 -30.87 10.82 -12.83
N ASP A 124 -29.59 10.51 -12.69
CA ASP A 124 -29.11 9.15 -12.42
C ASP A 124 -29.18 8.77 -10.93
N GLY A 125 -29.57 9.70 -10.05
CA GLY A 125 -29.59 9.54 -8.61
C GLY A 125 -28.27 9.91 -7.91
N THR A 126 -27.26 10.34 -8.67
CA THR A 126 -26.08 10.99 -8.07
C THR A 126 -26.53 12.26 -7.36
N SER A 127 -25.96 12.56 -6.19
CA SER A 127 -26.26 13.76 -5.42
C SER A 127 -25.01 14.37 -4.80
N TYR A 128 -25.04 15.69 -4.63
CA TYR A 128 -24.03 16.46 -3.92
C TYR A 128 -24.71 17.36 -2.92
N VAL A 129 -24.24 17.33 -1.68
CA VAL A 129 -24.67 18.21 -0.60
C VAL A 129 -23.44 18.92 -0.05
N GLY A 130 -23.40 20.25 -0.10
CA GLY A 130 -22.21 20.97 0.34
C GLY A 130 -22.23 22.46 0.05
N ASP A 131 -21.05 23.06 0.13
CA ASP A 131 -20.83 24.45 -0.23
C ASP A 131 -20.62 24.60 -1.76
N TRP A 132 -21.10 25.71 -2.29
CA TRP A 132 -21.12 26.05 -3.71
C TRP A 132 -20.54 27.44 -3.91
N ARG A 133 -19.79 27.62 -4.99
CA ARG A 133 -19.36 28.93 -5.48
C ARG A 133 -19.49 28.97 -6.99
N GLU A 134 -20.39 29.83 -7.47
CA GLU A 134 -20.57 30.09 -8.92
C GLU A 134 -20.83 28.79 -9.70
N GLY A 135 -21.80 28.02 -9.19
CA GLY A 135 -22.23 26.77 -9.81
C GLY A 135 -21.28 25.58 -9.64
N LYS A 136 -20.16 25.75 -8.94
CA LYS A 136 -19.19 24.67 -8.66
C LYS A 136 -19.21 24.27 -7.19
N ALA A 137 -18.95 22.99 -6.93
CA ALA A 137 -18.67 22.51 -5.59
C ALA A 137 -17.38 23.17 -5.06
N GLU A 138 -17.45 23.71 -3.85
CA GLU A 138 -16.39 24.45 -3.17
C GLU A 138 -16.44 24.10 -1.67
N GLY A 139 -15.38 24.38 -0.89
CA GLY A 139 -15.44 24.22 0.55
C GLY A 139 -15.71 22.77 0.97
N GLN A 140 -16.66 22.52 1.87
CA GLN A 140 -16.97 21.17 2.34
C GLN A 140 -18.17 20.59 1.60
N GLY A 141 -18.09 19.31 1.24
CA GLY A 141 -19.23 18.65 0.60
C GLY A 141 -19.17 17.13 0.60
N HIS A 142 -20.32 16.55 0.31
CA HIS A 142 -20.54 15.12 0.21
C HIS A 142 -21.16 14.77 -1.14
N LEU A 143 -20.43 14.01 -1.96
CA LEU A 143 -20.92 13.44 -3.22
C LEU A 143 -21.29 11.97 -2.97
N THR A 144 -22.48 11.56 -3.40
CA THR A 144 -22.91 10.16 -3.47
C THR A 144 -23.28 9.85 -4.90
N LYS A 145 -22.61 8.87 -5.51
CA LYS A 145 -22.90 8.44 -6.89
C LYS A 145 -23.91 7.31 -6.91
N LYS A 146 -24.56 7.14 -8.06
CA LYS A 146 -25.45 6.00 -8.34
C LYS A 146 -24.81 4.63 -8.06
N ASP A 147 -23.52 4.47 -8.33
CA ASP A 147 -22.80 3.21 -8.13
C ASP A 147 -22.47 2.91 -6.65
N GLY A 148 -22.79 3.80 -5.72
CA GLY A 148 -22.47 3.69 -4.30
C GLY A 148 -21.12 4.31 -3.92
N THR A 149 -20.31 4.75 -4.89
CA THR A 149 -19.11 5.52 -4.60
C THR A 149 -19.51 6.81 -3.90
N SER A 150 -18.81 7.16 -2.82
CA SER A 150 -19.01 8.44 -2.15
C SER A 150 -17.70 9.14 -1.85
N TYR A 151 -17.77 10.46 -1.76
CA TYR A 151 -16.68 11.30 -1.29
C TYR A 151 -17.21 12.30 -0.28
N LYS A 152 -16.49 12.48 0.82
CA LYS A 152 -16.75 13.51 1.81
C LYS A 152 -15.45 14.23 2.11
N GLY A 153 -15.42 15.53 1.91
CA GLY A 153 -14.22 16.32 2.17
C GLY A 153 -14.25 17.67 1.49
N GLU A 154 -13.06 18.19 1.27
CA GLU A 154 -12.85 19.49 0.65
C GLU A 154 -13.02 19.47 -0.88
N TRP A 155 -13.55 20.57 -1.40
CA TRP A 155 -13.78 20.81 -2.81
C TRP A 155 -13.17 22.15 -3.20
N ARG A 156 -12.58 22.18 -4.40
CA ARG A 156 -12.13 23.41 -5.05
C ARG A 156 -12.44 23.31 -6.52
N ASP A 157 -13.11 24.32 -7.07
CA ASP A 157 -13.45 24.40 -8.50
C ASP A 157 -14.12 23.12 -9.04
N GLY A 158 -15.02 22.52 -8.25
CA GLY A 158 -15.75 21.32 -8.66
C GLY A 158 -14.93 20.02 -8.61
N ARG A 159 -13.75 20.03 -8.01
CA ARG A 159 -12.89 18.85 -7.83
C ARG A 159 -12.61 18.58 -6.37
N LYS A 160 -12.39 17.30 -6.03
CA LYS A 160 -11.89 16.90 -4.71
C LYS A 160 -10.54 17.58 -4.48
N HIS A 161 -10.41 18.25 -3.36
CA HIS A 161 -9.19 18.95 -2.97
C HIS A 161 -8.99 18.78 -1.46
N GLY A 162 -7.80 19.02 -0.94
CA GLY A 162 -7.56 19.00 0.51
C GLY A 162 -7.87 17.63 1.14
N PRO A 163 -8.08 17.56 2.47
CA PRO A 163 -8.47 16.34 3.14
C PRO A 163 -9.86 15.84 2.72
N GLY A 164 -9.98 14.51 2.60
CA GLY A 164 -11.26 13.86 2.39
C GLY A 164 -11.21 12.36 2.53
N VAL A 165 -12.40 11.76 2.51
CA VAL A 165 -12.63 10.33 2.56
C VAL A 165 -13.40 9.92 1.30
N GLU A 166 -12.82 9.02 0.52
CA GLU A 166 -13.48 8.37 -0.63
C GLU A 166 -13.83 6.93 -0.25
N ARG A 167 -15.09 6.54 -0.38
CA ARG A 167 -15.55 5.16 -0.23
C ARG A 167 -15.96 4.61 -1.58
N LEU A 168 -15.52 3.40 -1.88
CA LEU A 168 -15.83 2.69 -3.11
C LEU A 168 -17.00 1.72 -2.89
N PRO A 169 -17.69 1.28 -3.97
CA PRO A 169 -18.85 0.38 -3.86
C PRO A 169 -18.54 -0.97 -3.22
N ASP A 170 -17.29 -1.44 -3.34
CA ASP A 170 -16.82 -2.69 -2.73
C ASP A 170 -16.59 -2.56 -1.21
N GLY A 171 -16.71 -1.37 -0.63
CA GLY A 171 -16.41 -1.11 0.78
C GLY A 171 -14.96 -0.72 1.06
N SER A 172 -14.09 -0.73 0.04
CA SER A 172 -12.75 -0.13 0.11
C SER A 172 -12.89 1.38 0.37
N TYR A 173 -11.92 1.96 1.06
CA TYR A 173 -11.89 3.41 1.26
C TYR A 173 -10.49 4.00 1.33
N TYR A 174 -10.39 5.26 0.93
CA TYR A 174 -9.23 6.11 1.08
C TYR A 174 -9.56 7.26 2.01
N GLU A 175 -8.62 7.60 2.89
CA GLU A 175 -8.65 8.77 3.75
C GLU A 175 -7.31 9.48 3.64
N GLY A 176 -7.31 10.73 3.19
CA GLY A 176 -6.08 11.49 2.98
C GLY A 176 -6.31 12.75 2.17
N HIS A 177 -5.26 13.25 1.51
CA HIS A 177 -5.32 14.48 0.75
C HIS A 177 -5.60 14.25 -0.74
N PHE A 178 -6.31 15.20 -1.34
CA PHE A 178 -6.62 15.26 -2.76
C PHE A 178 -6.07 16.55 -3.35
N VAL A 179 -5.60 16.48 -4.59
CA VAL A 179 -5.24 17.65 -5.41
C VAL A 179 -5.79 17.40 -6.80
N GLU A 180 -6.61 18.33 -7.31
CA GLU A 180 -7.26 18.23 -8.62
C GLU A 180 -7.97 16.87 -8.86
N GLY A 181 -8.66 16.37 -7.83
CA GLY A 181 -9.39 15.11 -7.91
C GLY A 181 -8.56 13.84 -7.68
N LYS A 182 -7.23 13.94 -7.59
CA LYS A 182 -6.32 12.80 -7.41
C LYS A 182 -5.83 12.67 -5.98
N LYS A 183 -5.62 11.44 -5.50
CA LYS A 183 -4.98 11.19 -4.19
C LYS A 183 -3.53 11.68 -4.23
N GLN A 184 -3.14 12.47 -3.25
CA GLN A 184 -1.85 13.16 -3.18
C GLN A 184 -1.37 13.24 -1.73
N GLY A 185 -0.06 13.26 -1.50
CA GLY A 185 0.47 13.47 -0.14
C GLY A 185 0.19 12.30 0.79
N LYS A 186 0.00 12.53 2.09
CA LYS A 186 -0.20 11.46 3.07
C LYS A 186 -1.65 10.96 3.06
N GLY A 187 -1.82 9.64 3.15
CA GLY A 187 -3.12 9.02 3.28
C GLY A 187 -3.06 7.56 3.70
N THR A 188 -4.24 7.01 3.97
CA THR A 188 -4.48 5.60 4.26
C THR A 188 -5.46 5.06 3.23
N PHE A 189 -5.14 3.92 2.63
CA PHE A 189 -6.08 3.16 1.82
C PHE A 189 -6.36 1.83 2.52
N ARG A 190 -7.63 1.47 2.67
CA ARG A 190 -8.07 0.16 3.14
C ARG A 190 -8.88 -0.49 2.06
N TRP A 191 -8.44 -1.67 1.63
CA TRP A 191 -9.16 -2.46 0.65
C TRP A 191 -10.19 -3.35 1.33
N GLU A 192 -11.27 -3.62 0.63
CA GLU A 192 -12.08 -4.81 0.88
C GLU A 192 -11.17 -6.06 0.86
N GLY A 193 -11.42 -6.97 1.80
CA GLY A 193 -10.51 -8.10 2.07
C GLY A 193 -9.41 -7.81 3.10
N GLY A 194 -9.27 -6.56 3.59
CA GLY A 194 -8.48 -6.25 4.79
C GLY A 194 -7.03 -5.82 4.56
N ALA A 195 -6.59 -5.71 3.30
CA ALA A 195 -5.29 -5.11 3.01
C ALA A 195 -5.31 -3.62 3.41
N THR A 196 -4.18 -3.09 3.88
CA THR A 196 -4.07 -1.67 4.25
C THR A 196 -2.75 -1.09 3.78
N TYR A 197 -2.79 0.17 3.35
CA TYR A 197 -1.62 0.97 3.03
C TYR A 197 -1.70 2.29 3.79
N GLU A 198 -0.63 2.65 4.45
CA GLU A 198 -0.45 3.94 5.10
C GLU A 198 0.86 4.55 4.59
N GLY A 199 0.80 5.69 3.92
CA GLY A 199 1.98 6.22 3.26
C GLY A 199 1.70 7.44 2.40
N SER A 200 2.55 7.62 1.40
CA SER A 200 2.46 8.77 0.51
C SER A 200 1.84 8.38 -0.83
N PHE A 201 1.10 9.30 -1.43
CA PHE A 201 0.41 9.16 -2.69
C PHE A 201 0.89 10.24 -3.65
N TYR A 202 0.97 9.89 -4.92
CA TYR A 202 1.24 10.84 -6.00
C TYR A 202 0.42 10.44 -7.23
N GLU A 203 -0.50 11.31 -7.64
CA GLU A 203 -1.42 11.08 -8.76
C GLU A 203 -2.11 9.72 -8.70
N ASP A 204 -2.82 9.43 -7.59
CA ASP A 204 -3.51 8.16 -7.33
C ASP A 204 -2.62 6.93 -7.13
N ASN A 205 -1.28 7.06 -7.18
CA ASN A 205 -0.36 5.95 -6.97
C ASN A 205 0.26 5.97 -5.58
N LEU A 206 0.49 4.78 -5.01
CA LEU A 206 1.41 4.60 -3.88
C LEU A 206 2.80 5.10 -4.28
N HIS A 207 3.37 6.01 -3.49
CA HIS A 207 4.62 6.69 -3.80
C HIS A 207 5.40 7.06 -2.52
N GLY A 208 6.69 7.32 -2.63
CA GLY A 208 7.51 7.80 -1.52
C GLY A 208 7.60 6.73 -0.43
N HIS A 209 7.49 7.12 0.84
CA HIS A 209 7.53 6.14 1.92
C HIS A 209 6.14 5.72 2.34
N GLY A 210 5.96 4.42 2.58
CA GLY A 210 4.71 3.86 3.05
C GLY A 210 4.83 2.41 3.52
N ARG A 211 3.78 1.97 4.21
CA ARG A 211 3.67 0.67 4.84
C ARG A 211 2.41 -0.03 4.34
N PHE A 212 2.60 -1.20 3.73
CA PHE A 212 1.52 -2.05 3.24
C PHE A 212 1.42 -3.31 4.10
N LYS A 213 0.22 -3.60 4.63
CA LYS A 213 -0.10 -4.85 5.32
C LYS A 213 -1.04 -5.67 4.46
N TRP A 214 -0.70 -6.94 4.28
CA TRP A 214 -1.59 -7.92 3.66
C TRP A 214 -2.43 -8.64 4.73
N PRO A 215 -3.63 -9.13 4.36
CA PRO A 215 -4.48 -9.89 5.28
C PRO A 215 -3.84 -11.19 5.79
N ASP A 216 -2.93 -11.76 5.00
CA ASP A 216 -2.20 -12.99 5.33
C ASP A 216 -1.04 -12.78 6.32
N GLY A 217 -0.87 -11.57 6.85
CA GLY A 217 0.16 -11.23 7.83
C GLY A 217 1.48 -10.77 7.22
N ARG A 218 1.63 -10.77 5.88
CA ARG A 218 2.78 -10.13 5.24
C ARG A 218 2.74 -8.62 5.44
N GLU A 219 3.90 -8.00 5.43
CA GLU A 219 4.06 -6.56 5.56
C GLU A 219 5.26 -6.05 4.79
N TYR A 220 5.14 -4.86 4.19
CA TYR A 220 6.24 -4.13 3.60
C TYR A 220 6.25 -2.71 4.16
N SER A 221 7.41 -2.23 4.57
CA SER A 221 7.64 -0.84 4.96
C SER A 221 8.87 -0.33 4.23
N GLY A 222 8.70 0.68 3.38
CA GLY A 222 9.80 1.16 2.55
C GLY A 222 9.38 2.16 1.49
N GLN A 223 10.21 2.25 0.46
CA GLN A 223 10.03 3.17 -0.66
C GLN A 223 9.14 2.58 -1.76
N TRP A 224 8.30 3.45 -2.32
CA TRP A 224 7.29 3.16 -3.32
C TRP A 224 7.43 4.10 -4.50
N LYS A 225 7.23 3.56 -5.71
CA LYS A 225 7.18 4.33 -6.94
C LYS A 225 6.13 3.73 -7.87
N ARG A 226 5.10 4.52 -8.20
CA ARG A 226 4.02 4.13 -9.13
C ARG A 226 3.43 2.75 -8.78
N ASN A 227 2.98 2.60 -7.54
CA ASN A 227 2.41 1.36 -6.99
C ASN A 227 3.37 0.18 -6.84
N ARG A 228 4.69 0.37 -6.99
CA ARG A 228 5.70 -0.69 -6.84
C ARG A 228 6.66 -0.40 -5.70
N MET A 229 7.16 -1.45 -5.04
CA MET A 229 8.28 -1.36 -4.11
C MET A 229 9.53 -1.01 -4.93
N ASP A 230 10.16 0.11 -4.62
CA ASP A 230 11.27 0.66 -5.42
C ASP A 230 12.13 1.56 -4.52
N GLY A 231 13.38 1.19 -4.30
CA GLY A 231 14.27 1.77 -3.29
C GLY A 231 14.41 0.88 -2.04
N GLN A 232 14.83 1.47 -0.93
CA GLN A 232 15.06 0.74 0.32
C GLN A 232 13.74 0.31 0.98
N GLY A 233 13.69 -0.91 1.53
CA GLY A 233 12.54 -1.37 2.30
C GLY A 233 12.79 -2.63 3.11
N LYS A 234 11.82 -2.92 3.98
CA LYS A 234 11.74 -4.10 4.82
C LYS A 234 10.46 -4.86 4.50
N PHE A 235 10.58 -6.12 4.11
CA PHE A 235 9.47 -7.04 3.94
C PHE A 235 9.50 -8.10 5.03
N THR A 236 8.39 -8.27 5.74
CA THR A 236 8.19 -9.26 6.78
C THR A 236 7.14 -10.26 6.30
N TRP A 237 7.43 -11.55 6.42
CA TRP A 237 6.49 -12.62 6.14
C TRP A 237 5.77 -13.06 7.42
N ALA A 238 4.60 -13.69 7.27
CA ALA A 238 3.80 -14.17 8.39
C ALA A 238 4.50 -15.23 9.24
N ASP A 239 5.42 -15.99 8.65
CA ASP A 239 6.26 -16.97 9.33
C ASP A 239 7.49 -16.35 10.01
N GLY A 240 7.61 -15.02 10.02
CA GLY A 240 8.68 -14.28 10.67
C GLY A 240 9.97 -14.15 9.86
N LYS A 241 10.01 -14.64 8.62
CA LYS A 241 11.12 -14.28 7.72
C LYS A 241 11.12 -12.78 7.45
N VAL A 242 12.30 -12.21 7.23
CA VAL A 242 12.47 -10.76 7.01
C VAL A 242 13.53 -10.50 5.95
N TYR A 243 13.21 -9.68 4.96
CA TYR A 243 14.17 -9.13 4.01
C TYR A 243 14.27 -7.63 4.22
N GLU A 244 15.50 -7.13 4.38
CA GLU A 244 15.83 -5.71 4.48
C GLU A 244 16.85 -5.39 3.40
N GLY A 245 16.53 -4.49 2.48
CA GLY A 245 17.42 -4.14 1.37
C GLY A 245 16.76 -3.34 0.28
N GLU A 246 17.41 -3.26 -0.87
CA GLU A 246 16.90 -2.54 -2.03
C GLU A 246 15.84 -3.36 -2.80
N TYR A 247 14.90 -2.64 -3.38
CA TYR A 247 13.87 -3.14 -4.27
C TYR A 247 13.90 -2.38 -5.59
N LYS A 248 13.56 -3.07 -6.68
CA LYS A 248 13.35 -2.46 -7.99
C LYS A 248 12.15 -3.11 -8.65
N SER A 249 11.09 -2.34 -8.87
CA SER A 249 9.83 -2.84 -9.45
C SER A 249 9.36 -4.15 -8.79
N ASP A 250 9.17 -4.10 -7.47
CA ASP A 250 8.69 -5.20 -6.63
C ASP A 250 9.66 -6.37 -6.38
N LYS A 251 10.85 -6.35 -6.99
CA LYS A 251 11.86 -7.40 -6.81
C LYS A 251 12.98 -6.95 -5.91
N LYS A 252 13.47 -7.86 -5.05
CA LYS A 252 14.74 -7.68 -4.31
C LYS A 252 15.86 -7.34 -5.30
N HIS A 253 16.62 -6.30 -5.02
CA HIS A 253 17.71 -5.80 -5.86
C HIS A 253 18.83 -5.26 -4.97
N GLY A 254 20.00 -4.98 -5.53
CA GLY A 254 21.08 -4.30 -4.82
C GLY A 254 21.51 -5.00 -3.52
N ALA A 255 22.01 -4.23 -2.57
CA ALA A 255 22.44 -4.79 -1.28
C ALA A 255 21.24 -5.15 -0.39
N GLY A 256 21.37 -6.23 0.37
CA GLY A 256 20.31 -6.64 1.29
C GLY A 256 20.71 -7.69 2.33
N ARG A 257 19.72 -8.08 3.13
CA ARG A 257 19.80 -9.10 4.17
C ARG A 257 18.48 -9.83 4.24
N PHE A 258 18.52 -11.16 4.11
CA PHE A 258 17.39 -12.04 4.38
C PHE A 258 17.67 -12.79 5.69
N SER A 259 16.75 -12.75 6.65
CA SER A 259 16.86 -13.44 7.93
C SER A 259 15.64 -14.29 8.24
N TRP A 260 15.85 -15.36 9.00
CA TRP A 260 14.82 -16.31 9.42
C TRP A 260 14.66 -16.28 10.96
N PRO A 261 13.51 -16.76 11.49
CA PRO A 261 13.27 -16.81 12.94
C PRO A 261 14.27 -17.66 13.72
N ASP A 262 14.91 -18.64 13.08
CA ASP A 262 15.93 -19.51 13.66
C ASP A 262 17.29 -18.82 13.85
N GLY A 263 17.39 -17.54 13.47
CA GLY A 263 18.61 -16.73 13.58
C GLY A 263 19.58 -16.88 12.41
N SER A 264 19.30 -17.78 11.45
CA SER A 264 20.04 -17.85 10.20
C SER A 264 19.80 -16.60 9.35
N GLU A 265 20.80 -16.24 8.56
CA GLU A 265 20.71 -15.09 7.68
C GLU A 265 21.63 -15.19 6.48
N VAL A 266 21.26 -14.46 5.43
CA VAL A 266 22.01 -14.34 4.19
C VAL A 266 22.13 -12.86 3.83
N ARG A 267 23.35 -12.41 3.56
CA ARG A 267 23.69 -11.03 3.17
C ARG A 267 24.45 -11.04 1.85
N GLY A 268 24.29 -10.01 1.02
CA GLY A 268 24.99 -9.95 -0.26
C GLY A 268 24.37 -8.95 -1.24
N ASN A 269 24.44 -9.29 -2.53
CA ASN A 269 23.79 -8.53 -3.58
C ASN A 269 22.65 -9.35 -4.21
N TRP A 270 21.59 -8.67 -4.67
CA TRP A 270 20.42 -9.27 -5.32
C TRP A 270 20.20 -8.68 -6.71
N VAL A 271 19.82 -9.53 -7.64
CA VAL A 271 19.44 -9.17 -9.01
C VAL A 271 18.14 -9.88 -9.34
N ASN A 272 17.09 -9.10 -9.64
CA ASN A 272 15.77 -9.60 -10.03
C ASN A 272 15.18 -10.66 -9.08
N GLY A 273 15.32 -10.44 -7.77
CA GLY A 273 14.79 -11.36 -6.74
C GLY A 273 15.77 -12.45 -6.30
N LYS A 274 16.87 -12.67 -7.04
CA LYS A 274 17.85 -13.73 -6.79
C LYS A 274 19.14 -13.17 -6.23
N GLN A 275 19.80 -13.91 -5.33
CA GLN A 275 21.10 -13.51 -4.83
C GLN A 275 22.18 -13.76 -5.88
N GLU A 276 23.14 -12.85 -5.97
CA GLU A 276 24.16 -12.82 -7.01
C GLU A 276 25.49 -12.29 -6.46
N GLY A 277 26.61 -12.87 -6.92
CA GLY A 277 27.95 -12.46 -6.56
C GLY A 277 28.35 -12.89 -5.14
N LYS A 278 29.27 -12.14 -4.52
CA LYS A 278 29.75 -12.45 -3.17
C LYS A 278 28.69 -12.17 -2.10
N GLY A 279 28.68 -12.98 -1.07
CA GLY A 279 27.75 -12.86 0.05
C GLY A 279 28.21 -13.62 1.30
N TRP A 280 27.40 -13.53 2.35
CA TRP A 280 27.64 -14.19 3.62
C TRP A 280 26.40 -14.98 4.02
N HIS A 281 26.61 -16.19 4.51
CA HIS A 281 25.57 -17.04 5.10
C HIS A 281 25.94 -17.32 6.55
N LYS A 282 25.03 -16.98 7.47
CA LYS A 282 25.11 -17.35 8.88
C LYS A 282 24.15 -18.51 9.13
N GLY A 283 24.67 -19.66 9.56
CA GLY A 283 23.86 -20.79 9.99
C GLY A 283 23.15 -20.56 11.32
N GLN A 284 22.25 -21.46 11.68
CA GLN A 284 21.60 -21.47 13.01
C GLN A 284 22.60 -21.63 14.15
N ASP A 285 23.72 -22.30 13.89
CA ASP A 285 24.88 -22.46 14.78
C ASP A 285 25.66 -21.15 14.99
N GLY A 286 25.32 -20.10 14.25
CA GLY A 286 26.01 -18.81 14.27
C GLY A 286 27.28 -18.77 13.42
N VAL A 287 27.66 -19.88 12.77
CA VAL A 287 28.84 -19.93 11.90
C VAL A 287 28.56 -19.13 10.64
N VAL A 288 29.45 -18.18 10.36
CA VAL A 288 29.39 -17.33 9.16
C VAL A 288 30.34 -17.88 8.11
N LYS A 289 29.84 -18.08 6.89
CA LYS A 289 30.61 -18.50 5.72
C LYS A 289 30.45 -17.48 4.61
N GLU A 290 31.55 -17.15 3.95
CA GLU A 290 31.53 -16.36 2.70
C GLU A 290 31.43 -17.32 1.51
N GLY A 291 30.69 -16.93 0.47
CA GLY A 291 30.55 -17.73 -0.75
C GLY A 291 30.43 -16.88 -2.02
N MET A 292 30.19 -17.56 -3.12
CA MET A 292 29.81 -16.98 -4.40
C MET A 292 28.44 -17.52 -4.79
N TRP A 293 27.51 -16.63 -5.12
CA TRP A 293 26.15 -16.93 -5.51
C TRP A 293 25.93 -16.64 -6.99
N GLU A 294 25.23 -17.55 -7.67
CA GLU A 294 24.75 -17.33 -9.03
C GLU A 294 23.28 -17.79 -9.08
N ASN A 295 22.38 -16.92 -9.55
CA ASN A 295 20.96 -17.23 -9.67
C ASN A 295 20.29 -17.73 -8.39
N GLY A 296 20.75 -17.27 -7.22
CA GLY A 296 20.27 -17.72 -5.93
C GLY A 296 20.78 -19.11 -5.53
N GLN A 297 21.93 -19.56 -6.02
CA GLN A 297 22.54 -20.79 -5.52
C GLN A 297 23.99 -20.52 -5.18
N VAL A 298 24.46 -21.09 -4.07
CA VAL A 298 25.89 -21.03 -3.72
C VAL A 298 26.64 -21.93 -4.70
N VAL A 299 27.50 -21.35 -5.53
CA VAL A 299 28.35 -22.09 -6.47
C VAL A 299 29.72 -22.41 -5.88
N LYS A 300 30.17 -21.64 -4.88
CA LYS A 300 31.47 -21.86 -4.23
C LYS A 300 31.49 -21.26 -2.83
N TRP A 301 31.99 -22.00 -1.84
CA TRP A 301 32.37 -21.43 -0.54
C TRP A 301 33.81 -20.89 -0.58
N ILE A 302 34.03 -19.72 0.01
CA ILE A 302 35.34 -19.10 0.14
C ILE A 302 35.90 -19.55 1.49
N ALA A 303 37.00 -20.30 1.46
CA ALA A 303 37.72 -20.68 2.67
C ALA A 303 38.30 -19.41 3.33
N VAL A 304 38.02 -19.25 4.62
CA VAL A 304 38.63 -18.23 5.48
C VAL A 304 39.97 -18.75 5.99
#